data_AF-A0A066XJ32-F1
#
_entry.id   AF-A0A066XJ32-F1
#
_cell.length_a   1.000
_cell.length_b   1.000
_cell.length_c   1.000
_cell.angle_alpha   90.00
_cell.angle_beta   90.00
_cell.angle_gamma   90.00
#
_symmetry.space_group_name_H-M   'P 1'
#
loop_
_entity.id
_entity.type
_entity.pdbx_description
1 polymer ?
#
loop_
_entity_poly.entity_id
_entity_poly.type
_entity_poly.pdbx_seq_one_letter_code
_entity_poly.pdbx_strand_id
1 'polypeptide(L)'
;MFNNVRLPAEALLGPSTKAEDERAEFLDQIWRVSVGTLSLSIMGISALKVAGCIAAVYGERRQVGAESRGQVVPILSFSTQQWPILKALAYGEDLHAYA
;
A
#
# COMPACT_ATOMS: atom_id res chain seq x y z
N MET A 1 -18.54 19.49 12.41
CA MET A 1 -17.95 20.79 12.79
C MET A 1 -18.25 21.01 14.26
N PHE A 2 -17.24 21.32 15.08
CA PHE A 2 -17.45 21.58 16.52
C PHE A 2 -17.64 23.07 16.73
N ASN A 3 -18.68 23.48 17.44
CA ASN A 3 -18.91 24.88 17.81
C ASN A 3 -19.03 24.97 19.34
N ASN A 4 -17.98 25.49 20.00
CA ASN A 4 -17.87 25.68 21.44
C ASN A 4 -18.36 24.51 22.31
N VAL A 5 -18.02 23.28 21.91
CA VAL A 5 -18.38 22.07 22.66
C VAL A 5 -17.55 22.02 23.94
N ARG A 6 -18.22 22.00 25.09
CA ARG A 6 -17.60 21.80 26.40
C ARG A 6 -17.48 20.31 26.68
N LEU A 7 -16.27 19.84 26.94
CA LEU A 7 -16.02 18.46 27.34
C LEU A 7 -15.50 18.43 28.78
N PRO A 8 -15.87 17.39 29.55
CA PRO A 8 -15.32 17.18 30.89
C PRO A 8 -13.84 16.80 30.79
N ALA A 9 -13.06 17.00 31.85
CA ALA A 9 -11.61 16.77 31.82
C ALA A 9 -11.24 15.31 31.53
N GLU A 10 -12.10 14.40 31.97
CA GLU A 10 -12.00 12.95 31.78
C GLU A 10 -12.17 12.53 30.30
N ALA A 11 -12.61 13.44 29.43
CA ALA A 11 -12.66 13.20 27.99
C ALA A 11 -11.28 13.31 27.32
N LEU A 12 -10.27 13.87 28.00
CA LEU A 12 -8.90 13.93 27.49
C LEU A 12 -8.25 12.55 27.66
N LEU A 13 -7.80 11.97 26.55
CA LEU A 13 -6.97 10.77 26.57
C LEU A 13 -5.52 11.16 26.91
N GLY A 14 -5.18 11.13 28.19
CA GLY A 14 -3.85 11.45 28.69
C GLY A 14 -3.87 12.32 29.94
N PRO A 15 -2.69 12.73 30.43
CA PRO A 15 -2.58 13.63 31.57
C PRO A 15 -3.23 15.00 31.28
N SER A 16 -3.90 15.59 32.25
CA SER A 16 -4.43 16.96 32.16
C SER A 16 -3.38 18.03 32.49
N THR A 17 -2.21 17.60 32.96
CA THR A 17 -1.09 18.47 33.34
C THR A 17 -0.16 18.67 32.16
N LYS A 18 0.36 19.89 32.03
CA LYS A 18 1.35 20.22 31.02
C LYS A 18 2.66 19.45 31.25
N ALA A 19 3.20 18.78 30.23
CA ALA A 19 4.51 18.13 30.34
C ALA A 19 5.66 19.15 30.43
N GLU A 20 6.75 18.70 31.05
CA GLU A 20 8.02 19.45 31.10
C GLU A 20 8.71 19.50 29.72
N ASP A 21 8.59 18.43 28.93
CA ASP A 21 9.04 18.36 27.54
C ASP A 21 7.84 18.11 26.60
N GLU A 22 7.29 19.21 26.08
CA GLU A 22 6.14 19.17 25.15
C GLU A 22 6.44 18.38 23.86
N ARG A 23 7.70 18.35 23.40
CA ARG A 23 8.07 17.67 22.16
C ARG A 23 8.09 16.16 22.36
N ALA A 24 8.65 15.69 23.47
CA ALA A 24 8.66 14.27 23.79
C ALA A 24 7.23 13.74 23.99
N GLU A 25 6.39 14.47 24.72
CA GLU A 25 4.97 14.10 24.93
C GLU A 25 4.20 14.05 23.61
N PHE A 26 4.38 15.05 22.73
CA PHE A 26 3.74 15.04 21.41
C PHE A 26 4.14 13.81 20.58
N LEU A 27 5.43 13.48 20.52
CA LEU A 27 5.93 12.32 19.78
C LEU A 27 5.40 11.00 20.35
N ASP A 28 5.27 10.92 21.68
CA ASP A 28 4.62 9.78 22.33
C ASP A 28 3.14 9.69 21.91
N GLN A 29 2.38 10.79 21.99
CA GLN A 29 0.96 10.80 21.60
C GLN A 29 0.73 10.39 20.14
N ILE A 30 1.66 10.68 19.23
CA ILE A 30 1.56 10.31 17.81
C ILE A 30 2.27 9.01 17.44
N TRP A 31 2.68 8.16 18.39
CA TRP A 31 3.39 6.89 18.11
C TRP A 31 2.68 6.01 17.07
N ARG A 32 1.34 6.06 17.04
CA ARG A 32 0.49 5.31 16.11
C ARG A 32 0.68 5.73 14.66
N VAL A 33 1.18 6.93 14.37
CA VAL A 33 1.44 7.40 13.00
C VAL A 33 2.52 6.55 12.35
N SER A 34 3.63 6.30 13.05
CA SER A 34 4.72 5.46 12.54
C SER A 34 4.26 4.03 12.30
N VAL A 35 3.54 3.45 13.27
CA VAL A 35 2.99 2.08 13.16
C VAL A 35 1.97 1.98 12.03
N GLY A 36 1.08 2.97 11.90
CA GLY A 36 0.10 3.03 10.82
C GLY A 36 0.76 3.17 9.45
N THR A 37 1.84 3.94 9.35
CA THR A 37 2.60 4.12 8.10
C THR A 37 3.24 2.80 7.67
N LEU A 38 3.93 2.11 8.59
CA LEU A 38 4.52 0.79 8.32
C LEU A 38 3.46 -0.23 7.90
N SER A 39 2.33 -0.30 8.63
CA SER A 39 1.23 -1.19 8.29
C SER A 39 0.67 -0.92 6.89
N LEU A 40 0.52 0.36 6.51
CA LEU A 40 0.02 0.74 5.19
C LEU A 40 1.00 0.36 4.08
N SER A 41 2.31 0.54 4.33
CA SER A 41 3.37 0.11 3.40
C SER A 41 3.34 -1.40 3.18
N ILE A 42 3.28 -2.20 4.25
CA ILE A 42 3.22 -3.68 4.16
C ILE A 42 1.98 -4.14 3.39
N MET A 43 0.83 -3.50 3.65
CA MET A 43 -0.40 -3.77 2.92
C MET A 43 -0.24 -3.44 1.43
N GLY A 44 0.37 -2.31 1.09
CA GLY A 44 0.64 -1.90 -0.29
C GLY A 44 1.55 -2.89 -1.02
N ILE A 45 2.60 -3.38 -0.37
CA ILE A 45 3.51 -4.40 -0.92
C ILE A 45 2.75 -5.68 -1.23
N SER A 46 1.94 -6.15 -0.28
CA SER A 46 1.12 -7.36 -0.44
C SER A 46 0.12 -7.21 -1.60
N ALA A 47 -0.54 -6.05 -1.68
CA ALA A 47 -1.46 -5.74 -2.76
C ALA A 47 -0.77 -5.73 -4.14
N LEU A 48 0.45 -5.19 -4.22
CA LEU A 48 1.23 -5.17 -5.47
C LEU A 48 1.59 -6.58 -5.95
N LYS A 49 2.04 -7.46 -5.04
CA LYS A 49 2.35 -8.87 -5.36
C LYS A 49 1.12 -9.61 -5.87
N VAL A 50 -0.02 -9.47 -5.17
CA VAL A 50 -1.28 -10.12 -5.55
C VAL A 50 -1.77 -9.59 -6.90
N ALA A 51 -1.79 -8.27 -7.09
CA ALA A 51 -2.22 -7.66 -8.36
C ALA A 51 -1.31 -8.09 -9.53
N GLY A 52 0.00 -8.11 -9.32
CA GLY A 52 0.97 -8.60 -10.32
C GLY A 52 0.75 -10.06 -10.69
N CYS A 53 0.50 -10.93 -9.69
CA CYS A 53 0.19 -12.34 -9.92
C CYS A 53 -1.12 -12.52 -10.71
N ILE A 54 -2.18 -11.81 -10.34
CA ILE A 54 -3.47 -11.83 -11.05
C ILE A 54 -3.28 -11.37 -12.50
N ALA A 55 -2.55 -10.26 -12.71
CA ALA A 55 -2.29 -9.73 -14.05
C ALA A 55 -1.48 -10.70 -14.91
N ALA A 56 -0.49 -11.39 -14.35
CA ALA A 56 0.29 -12.42 -15.04
C ALA A 56 -0.60 -13.59 -15.49
N VAL A 57 -1.34 -14.18 -14.54
CA VAL A 57 -2.24 -15.32 -14.82
C VAL A 57 -3.32 -14.93 -15.84
N TYR A 58 -3.87 -13.72 -15.72
CA TYR A 58 -4.83 -13.22 -16.69
C TYR A 58 -4.19 -13.02 -18.07
N GLY A 59 -3.00 -12.44 -18.14
CA GLY A 59 -2.27 -12.20 -19.39
C GLY A 59 -1.91 -13.48 -20.15
N GLU A 60 -1.62 -14.57 -19.44
CA GLU A 60 -1.40 -15.90 -20.05
C GLU A 60 -2.68 -16.49 -20.63
N ARG A 61 -3.80 -16.36 -19.91
CA ARG A 61 -5.09 -16.95 -20.30
C ARG A 61 -5.78 -16.14 -21.39
N ARG A 62 -5.62 -14.82 -21.37
CA ARG A 62 -6.30 -13.93 -22.30
C ARG A 62 -5.55 -13.92 -23.63
N GLN A 63 -6.19 -14.48 -24.65
CA GLN A 63 -5.62 -14.53 -26.01
C GLN A 63 -6.21 -13.45 -26.91
N VAL A 64 -5.41 -12.78 -27.73
CA VAL A 64 -5.84 -11.78 -28.72
C VAL A 64 -5.34 -12.11 -30.12
N GLY A 65 -6.02 -11.61 -31.14
CA GLY A 65 -5.60 -11.80 -32.53
C GLY A 65 -4.25 -11.13 -32.80
N ALA A 66 -3.34 -11.85 -33.45
CA ALA A 66 -2.06 -11.32 -33.89
C ALA A 66 -2.16 -10.76 -35.33
N GLU A 67 -1.14 -10.00 -35.74
CA GLU A 67 -1.04 -9.44 -37.10
C GLU A 67 -0.96 -10.53 -38.18
N SER A 68 -0.50 -11.74 -37.83
CA SER A 68 -0.52 -12.88 -38.73
C SER A 68 -1.92 -13.49 -38.81
N ARG A 69 -2.40 -13.73 -40.03
CA ARG A 69 -3.79 -14.13 -40.31
C ARG A 69 -4.16 -15.41 -39.53
N GLY A 70 -5.06 -15.27 -38.56
CA GLY A 70 -5.66 -16.38 -37.82
C GLY A 70 -4.87 -16.85 -36.59
N GLN A 71 -3.74 -16.23 -36.25
CA GLN A 71 -3.00 -16.57 -35.05
C GLN A 71 -3.58 -15.84 -33.84
N VAL A 72 -3.74 -16.55 -32.73
CA VAL A 72 -4.14 -15.98 -31.44
C VAL A 72 -2.98 -16.16 -30.47
N VAL A 73 -2.58 -15.09 -29.80
CA VAL A 73 -1.45 -15.07 -28.87
C VAL A 73 -1.88 -14.58 -27.50
N PRO A 74 -1.30 -15.08 -26.40
CA PRO A 74 -1.53 -14.53 -25.07
C PRO A 74 -1.15 -13.05 -25.01
N ILE A 75 -1.91 -12.23 -24.29
CA ILE A 75 -1.56 -10.81 -24.08
C ILE A 75 -0.20 -10.68 -23.39
N LEU A 76 0.21 -11.67 -22.58
CA LEU A 76 1.53 -11.69 -21.96
C LEU A 76 2.69 -11.79 -22.98
N SER A 77 2.44 -12.15 -24.25
CA SER A 77 3.52 -12.16 -25.27
C SER A 77 3.97 -10.75 -25.67
N PHE A 78 3.18 -9.71 -25.38
CA PHE A 78 3.54 -8.33 -25.71
C PHE A 78 4.45 -7.74 -24.63
N SER A 79 5.58 -7.17 -25.05
CA SER A 79 6.53 -6.51 -24.13
C SER A 79 5.88 -5.40 -23.31
N THR A 80 4.91 -4.68 -23.87
CA THR A 80 4.11 -3.66 -23.18
C THR A 80 3.34 -4.18 -21.97
N GLN A 81 3.03 -5.48 -21.95
CA GLN A 81 2.29 -6.16 -20.87
C GLN A 81 3.25 -6.84 -19.89
N GLN A 82 4.38 -7.35 -20.37
CA GLN A 82 5.41 -7.99 -19.54
C GLN A 82 6.07 -6.99 -18.58
N TRP A 83 6.47 -5.81 -19.08
CA TRP A 83 7.24 -4.84 -18.30
C TRP A 83 6.54 -4.37 -17.00
N PRO A 84 5.25 -3.98 -17.03
CA PRO A 84 4.55 -3.58 -15.81
C PRO A 84 4.41 -4.72 -14.80
N ILE A 85 4.12 -5.94 -15.28
CA ILE A 85 3.92 -7.12 -14.43
C ILE A 85 5.23 -7.51 -13.73
N LEU A 86 6.34 -7.56 -14.49
CA LEU A 86 7.66 -7.86 -13.93
C LEU A 86 8.10 -6.82 -12.90
N LYS A 87 7.86 -5.53 -13.17
CA LYS A 87 8.16 -4.46 -12.20
C LYS A 87 7.33 -4.59 -10.92
N ALA A 88 6.03 -4.89 -11.04
CA ALA A 88 5.17 -5.08 -9.87
C ALA A 88 5.65 -6.24 -8.99
N LEU A 89 6.02 -7.36 -9.60
CA LEU A 89 6.56 -8.52 -8.87
C LEU A 89 7.93 -8.22 -8.25
N ALA A 90 8.85 -7.63 -9.01
CA ALA A 90 10.18 -7.27 -8.52
C ALA A 90 10.13 -6.28 -7.34
N TYR A 91 9.37 -5.19 -7.48
CA TYR A 91 9.18 -4.25 -6.37
C TYR A 91 8.47 -4.89 -5.18
N GLY A 92 7.54 -5.80 -5.43
CA GLY A 92 6.88 -6.57 -4.37
C GLY A 92 7.87 -7.40 -3.55
N GLU A 93 8.84 -8.07 -4.19
CA GLU A 93 9.88 -8.83 -3.48
C GLU A 93 10.91 -7.92 -2.81
N ASP A 94 11.42 -6.91 -3.52
CA ASP A 94 12.41 -5.96 -2.97
C ASP A 94 11.85 -5.26 -1.74
N LEU A 95 10.64 -4.71 -1.81
CA LEU A 95 10.03 -4.00 -0.69
C LEU A 95 9.68 -4.94 0.47
N HIS A 96 9.33 -6.20 0.19
CA HIS A 96 9.10 -7.19 1.24
C HIS A 96 10.38 -7.52 2.03
N ALA A 97 11.56 -7.43 1.41
CA ALA A 97 12.83 -7.64 2.11
C ALA A 97 13.15 -6.54 3.15
N TYR A 98 12.54 -5.36 3.04
CA TYR A 98 12.72 -4.22 3.95
C TYR A 98 11.49 -3.93 4.82
N ALA A 99 10.48 -4.80 4.77
CA ALA A 99 9.25 -4.72 5.53
C ALA A 99 9.35 -5.47 6.86
#